data_AF-A0A917JZ20-F1
#
_entry.id   AF-A0A917JZ20-F1
#
_cell.length_a   1.000
_cell.length_b   1.000
_cell.length_c   1.000
_cell.angle_alpha   90.00
_cell.angle_beta   90.00
_cell.angle_gamma   90.00
#
_symmetry.space_group_name_H-M   'P 1'
#
loop_
_entity.id
_entity.type
_entity.pdbx_description
1 polymer ?
#
loop_
_entity_poly.entity_id
_entity_poly.type
_entity_poly.pdbx_seq_one_letter_code
_entity_poly.pdbx_strand_id
1 'polypeptide(L)'
;MDKKEKRAVFLSLKFADRVIDFYSLDDLQKFNQTENQAWSWLNMAVQKDNNLNPISGIFNNVFSAINEFIRNYNQQKDNEGQISNLKSQLDNQIRNAVRQNYILHDSPDGQFVNQMKDTHDVQVAGYCLAFLMKAKINFHSSTSLEGCFWAIQYLQGNTKTVAAIKKSLELTKKDWEEKFSSQYGDAKNNNEEIRQEIGLLKSQYEELVMRTNEHLEKQDADFNAKIQEYEEKLNDIAHTYDNKLALQSSVNYWTGKKGSHKKIMISVGIGTLILACLTGGGFVWAAYELLQETIAQVPLWKLGVMLAISSFGVWLTRLSAKIFISNLHLWTDSSERVTMIQTYLALLREGSGPKDDERQLILQTLFRPSATGFVHEEGPTGFHEILAQKLMK
;
A
#
# COMPACT_ATOMS: atom_id res chain seq x y z
N MET A 1 -10.02 -27.02 -22.49
CA MET A 1 -9.54 -28.40 -22.26
C MET A 1 -10.10 -28.81 -20.91
N ASP A 2 -11.15 -29.60 -20.95
CA ASP A 2 -12.18 -29.71 -19.92
C ASP A 2 -11.78 -30.78 -18.89
N LYS A 3 -11.27 -30.36 -17.72
CA LYS A 3 -11.14 -31.26 -16.58
C LYS A 3 -12.53 -31.33 -15.93
N LYS A 4 -13.35 -32.28 -16.39
CA LYS A 4 -14.45 -32.81 -15.58
C LYS A 4 -13.86 -33.19 -14.22
N GLU A 5 -14.18 -32.42 -13.18
CA GLU A 5 -14.01 -32.87 -11.80
C GLU A 5 -14.86 -34.12 -11.63
N LYS A 6 -14.24 -35.29 -11.84
CA LYS A 6 -14.79 -36.54 -11.34
C LYS A 6 -14.90 -36.34 -9.83
N ARG A 7 -16.12 -36.41 -9.28
CA ARG A 7 -16.31 -36.54 -7.82
C ARG A 7 -15.31 -37.57 -7.33
N ALA A 8 -14.40 -37.14 -6.44
CA ALA A 8 -13.35 -38.01 -5.95
C ALA A 8 -14.02 -39.22 -5.29
N VAL A 9 -13.68 -40.43 -5.75
CA VAL A 9 -14.22 -41.65 -5.16
C VAL A 9 -13.75 -41.72 -3.71
N PHE A 10 -14.71 -41.76 -2.79
CA PHE A 10 -14.42 -41.78 -1.36
C PHE A 10 -13.84 -43.13 -0.94
N LEU A 11 -14.43 -44.23 -1.42
CA LEU A 11 -14.01 -45.59 -1.13
C LEU A 11 -14.43 -46.52 -2.27
N SER A 12 -13.55 -47.43 -2.67
CA SER A 12 -13.87 -48.51 -3.62
C SER A 12 -13.76 -49.84 -2.90
N LEU A 13 -14.83 -50.63 -2.90
CA LEU A 13 -14.85 -51.98 -2.33
C LEU A 13 -14.99 -53.01 -3.46
N LYS A 14 -14.09 -54.00 -3.48
CA LYS A 14 -14.12 -55.07 -4.47
C LYS A 14 -14.89 -56.27 -3.94
N PHE A 15 -16.01 -56.58 -4.57
CA PHE A 15 -16.79 -57.81 -4.36
C PHE A 15 -16.49 -58.83 -5.47
N ALA A 16 -17.05 -60.05 -5.35
CA ALA A 16 -16.78 -61.14 -6.28
C ALA A 16 -17.12 -60.78 -7.74
N ASP A 17 -18.28 -60.14 -7.95
CA ASP A 17 -18.81 -59.88 -9.30
C ASP A 17 -18.47 -58.48 -9.83
N ARG A 18 -18.19 -57.52 -8.95
CA ARG A 18 -18.00 -56.11 -9.31
C ARG A 18 -17.25 -55.30 -8.24
N VAL A 19 -16.75 -54.14 -8.65
CA VAL A 19 -16.25 -53.10 -7.73
C VAL A 19 -17.37 -52.08 -7.51
N ILE A 20 -17.63 -51.73 -6.25
CA ILE A 20 -18.61 -50.70 -5.87
C ILE A 20 -17.83 -49.48 -5.40
N ASP A 21 -18.02 -48.37 -6.12
CA ASP A 21 -17.45 -47.07 -5.79
C ASP A 21 -18.48 -46.26 -4.99
N PHE A 22 -18.07 -45.82 -3.80
CA PHE A 22 -18.82 -44.94 -2.92
C PHE A 22 -18.26 -43.53 -3.04
N TYR A 23 -19.13 -42.53 -3.22
CA TYR A 23 -18.73 -41.12 -3.38
C TYR A 23 -18.88 -40.34 -2.08
N SER A 24 -19.65 -40.86 -1.12
CA SER A 24 -19.83 -40.26 0.20
C SER A 24 -19.92 -41.31 1.31
N LEU A 25 -19.81 -40.86 2.56
CA LEU A 25 -20.08 -41.70 3.74
C LEU A 25 -21.57 -42.11 3.80
N ASP A 26 -22.47 -41.24 3.33
CA ASP A 26 -23.91 -41.50 3.27
C ASP A 26 -24.24 -42.63 2.28
N ASP A 27 -23.54 -42.68 1.14
CA ASP A 27 -23.68 -43.76 0.15
C ASP A 27 -23.33 -45.12 0.77
N LEU A 28 -22.24 -45.17 1.54
CA LEU A 28 -21.80 -46.38 2.24
C LEU A 28 -22.80 -46.79 3.33
N GLN A 29 -23.35 -45.82 4.06
CA GLN A 29 -24.35 -46.06 5.09
C GLN A 29 -25.64 -46.62 4.48
N LYS A 30 -26.14 -46.03 3.39
CA LYS A 30 -27.32 -46.51 2.66
C LYS A 30 -27.11 -47.93 2.15
N PHE A 31 -25.96 -48.20 1.54
CA PHE A 31 -25.60 -49.55 1.11
C PHE A 31 -25.65 -50.57 2.26
N ASN A 32 -25.03 -50.26 3.40
CA ASN A 32 -25.02 -51.15 4.56
C ASN A 32 -26.44 -51.38 5.11
N GLN A 33 -27.28 -50.36 5.13
CA GLN A 33 -28.68 -50.46 5.56
C GLN A 33 -29.49 -51.36 4.63
N THR A 34 -29.36 -51.19 3.31
CA THR A 34 -30.05 -52.02 2.32
C THR A 34 -29.62 -53.48 2.39
N GLU A 35 -28.31 -53.75 2.45
CA GLU A 35 -27.80 -55.13 2.59
C GLU A 35 -28.23 -55.76 3.92
N ASN A 36 -28.10 -55.05 5.05
CA ASN A 36 -28.52 -55.57 6.34
C ASN A 36 -30.03 -55.88 6.38
N GLN A 37 -30.86 -55.01 5.81
CA GLN A 37 -32.29 -55.24 5.71
C GLN A 37 -32.60 -56.49 4.86
N ALA A 38 -31.93 -56.65 3.72
CA ALA A 38 -32.11 -57.78 2.82
C ALA A 38 -31.77 -59.12 3.48
N TRP A 39 -30.76 -59.15 4.36
CA TRP A 39 -30.26 -60.38 5.01
C TRP A 39 -30.73 -60.56 6.46
N SER A 40 -31.49 -59.61 7.03
CA SER A 40 -31.96 -59.62 8.42
C SER A 40 -32.69 -60.91 8.85
N TRP A 41 -33.34 -61.58 7.90
CA TRP A 41 -34.06 -62.84 8.12
C TRP A 41 -33.14 -64.03 8.46
N LEU A 42 -31.83 -63.96 8.16
CA LEU A 42 -30.88 -65.02 8.50
C LEU A 42 -30.84 -65.31 10.00
N ASN A 43 -31.05 -64.29 10.84
CA ASN A 43 -31.11 -64.49 12.29
C ASN A 43 -32.28 -65.39 12.69
N MET A 44 -33.43 -65.29 12.01
CA MET A 44 -34.56 -66.21 12.21
C MET A 44 -34.23 -67.63 11.73
N ALA A 45 -33.48 -67.77 10.63
CA ALA A 45 -33.02 -69.07 10.14
C ALA A 45 -32.10 -69.76 11.17
N VAL A 46 -31.15 -69.01 11.76
CA VAL A 46 -30.23 -69.50 12.78
C VAL A 46 -30.94 -69.89 14.07
N GLN A 47 -31.95 -69.13 14.50
CA GLN A 47 -32.76 -69.48 15.68
C GLN A 47 -33.47 -70.83 15.51
N LYS A 48 -33.91 -71.15 14.29
CA LYS A 48 -34.53 -72.45 13.98
C LYS A 48 -33.49 -73.56 13.79
N ASP A 49 -32.29 -73.25 13.28
CA ASP A 49 -31.19 -74.20 13.12
C ASP A 49 -29.81 -73.52 13.24
N ASN A 50 -29.12 -73.84 14.35
CA ASN A 50 -27.83 -73.25 14.68
C ASN A 50 -26.71 -73.61 13.69
N ASN A 51 -26.89 -74.62 12.84
CA ASN A 51 -25.92 -74.98 11.82
C ASN A 51 -25.74 -73.89 10.74
N LEU A 52 -26.68 -72.95 10.62
CA LEU A 52 -26.57 -71.77 9.74
C LEU A 52 -25.77 -70.61 10.37
N ASN A 53 -25.39 -70.71 11.65
CA ASN A 53 -24.67 -69.66 12.37
C ASN A 53 -23.36 -69.22 11.68
N PRO A 54 -22.53 -70.13 11.11
CA PRO A 54 -21.32 -69.72 10.39
C PRO A 54 -21.60 -68.77 9.23
N ILE A 55 -22.75 -68.91 8.56
CA ILE A 55 -23.13 -68.07 7.42
C ILE A 55 -23.60 -66.70 7.91
N SER A 56 -24.53 -66.68 8.88
CA SER A 56 -24.98 -65.43 9.49
C SER A 56 -23.80 -64.63 10.06
N GLY A 57 -22.79 -65.30 10.64
CA GLY A 57 -21.56 -64.69 11.11
C GLY A 57 -20.80 -63.92 10.02
N ILE A 58 -20.75 -64.41 8.79
CA ILE A 58 -20.06 -63.72 7.68
C ILE A 58 -20.77 -62.39 7.37
N PHE A 59 -22.09 -62.39 7.27
CA PHE A 59 -22.88 -61.19 7.01
C PHE A 59 -22.79 -60.20 8.17
N ASN A 60 -22.94 -60.68 9.40
CA ASN A 60 -22.82 -59.85 10.60
C ASN A 60 -21.43 -59.21 10.71
N ASN A 61 -20.36 -59.92 10.35
CA ASN A 61 -19.01 -59.37 10.34
C ASN A 61 -18.86 -58.24 9.32
N VAL A 62 -19.42 -58.39 8.11
CA VAL A 62 -19.43 -57.32 7.09
C VAL A 62 -20.19 -56.09 7.59
N PHE A 63 -21.40 -56.28 8.12
CA PHE A 63 -22.22 -55.18 8.62
C PHE A 63 -21.56 -54.45 9.79
N SER A 64 -20.95 -55.21 10.69
CA SER A 64 -20.23 -54.68 11.85
C SER A 64 -18.98 -53.90 11.41
N ALA A 65 -18.20 -54.43 10.46
CA ALA A 65 -17.02 -53.75 9.93
C ALA A 65 -17.37 -52.42 9.25
N ILE A 66 -18.47 -52.36 8.49
CA ILE A 66 -18.92 -51.11 7.86
C ILE A 66 -19.42 -50.12 8.92
N ASN A 67 -20.18 -50.59 9.93
CA ASN A 67 -20.65 -49.72 11.01
C ASN A 67 -19.51 -49.16 11.88
N GLU A 68 -18.49 -49.97 12.16
CA GLU A 68 -17.27 -49.54 12.86
C GLU A 68 -16.50 -48.52 12.05
N PHE A 69 -16.33 -48.75 10.73
CA PHE A 69 -15.71 -47.78 9.84
C PHE A 69 -16.45 -46.43 9.87
N ILE A 70 -17.79 -46.44 9.72
CA ILE A 70 -18.59 -45.21 9.73
C ILE A 70 -18.45 -44.45 11.07
N ARG A 71 -18.49 -45.18 12.19
CA ARG A 71 -18.34 -44.58 13.53
C ARG A 71 -16.96 -43.95 13.71
N ASN A 72 -15.89 -44.67 13.34
CA ASN A 72 -14.52 -44.22 13.52
C ASN A 72 -14.17 -43.07 12.55
N TYR A 73 -14.70 -43.12 11.33
CA TYR A 73 -14.53 -42.05 10.34
C TYR A 73 -15.09 -40.71 10.84
N ASN A 74 -16.25 -40.74 11.52
CA ASN A 74 -16.84 -39.54 12.09
C ASN A 74 -16.04 -38.93 13.26
N GLN A 75 -15.21 -39.72 13.94
CA GLN A 75 -14.40 -39.28 15.08
C GLN A 75 -13.01 -38.76 14.66
N GLN A 76 -12.52 -39.12 13.48
CA GLN A 76 -11.13 -38.89 13.05
C GLN A 76 -11.02 -38.11 11.73
N LYS A 77 -11.99 -37.23 11.45
CA LYS A 77 -12.12 -36.50 10.16
C LYS A 77 -10.88 -35.71 9.75
N ASP A 78 -10.07 -35.27 10.71
CA ASP A 78 -8.93 -34.36 10.46
C ASP A 78 -7.58 -35.08 10.30
N ASN A 79 -7.52 -36.42 10.38
CA ASN A 79 -6.27 -37.17 10.33
C ASN A 79 -6.23 -38.15 9.13
N GLU A 80 -5.64 -37.72 8.02
CA GLU A 80 -5.54 -38.50 6.78
C GLU A 80 -4.87 -39.86 6.96
N GLY A 81 -3.84 -39.94 7.81
CA GLY A 81 -3.13 -41.20 8.08
C GLY A 81 -4.01 -42.23 8.77
N GLN A 82 -4.87 -41.79 9.70
CA GLN A 82 -5.83 -42.67 10.36
C GLN A 82 -6.96 -43.10 9.43
N ILE A 83 -7.46 -42.20 8.58
CA ILE A 83 -8.48 -42.52 7.57
C ILE A 83 -7.96 -43.58 6.58
N SER A 84 -6.72 -43.47 6.13
CA SER A 84 -6.10 -44.48 5.24
C SER A 84 -6.03 -45.86 5.89
N ASN A 85 -5.67 -45.92 7.17
CA ASN A 85 -5.65 -47.16 7.94
C ASN A 85 -7.05 -47.77 8.09
N LEU A 86 -8.06 -46.95 8.39
CA LEU A 86 -9.46 -47.38 8.48
C LEU A 86 -9.96 -47.95 7.15
N LYS A 87 -9.67 -47.29 6.02
CA LYS A 87 -10.02 -47.80 4.69
C LYS A 87 -9.37 -49.15 4.40
N SER A 88 -8.08 -49.30 4.76
CA SER A 88 -7.33 -50.55 4.57
C SER A 88 -7.87 -51.68 5.45
N GLN A 89 -8.27 -51.38 6.69
CA GLN A 89 -8.90 -52.35 7.58
C GLN A 89 -10.25 -52.83 7.03
N LEU A 90 -11.10 -51.90 6.58
CA LEU A 90 -12.38 -52.23 5.96
C LEU A 90 -12.20 -53.08 4.69
N ASP A 91 -11.30 -52.68 3.79
CA ASP A 91 -11.02 -53.43 2.56
C ASP A 91 -10.55 -54.86 2.87
N ASN A 92 -9.70 -55.05 3.89
CA ASN A 92 -9.28 -56.39 4.33
C ASN A 92 -10.45 -57.24 4.86
N GLN A 93 -11.37 -56.66 5.64
CA GLN A 93 -12.56 -57.37 6.13
C GLN A 93 -13.47 -57.79 4.99
N ILE A 94 -13.71 -56.90 4.02
CA ILE A 94 -14.53 -57.19 2.85
C ILE A 94 -13.86 -58.26 1.98
N ARG A 95 -12.54 -58.21 1.76
CA ARG A 95 -11.82 -59.26 1.04
C ARG A 95 -11.92 -60.62 1.72
N ASN A 96 -11.91 -60.66 3.05
CA ASN A 96 -12.09 -61.90 3.79
C ASN A 96 -13.51 -62.48 3.59
N ALA A 97 -14.54 -61.64 3.61
CA ALA A 97 -15.90 -62.07 3.29
C ALA A 97 -16.01 -62.56 1.83
N VAL A 98 -15.39 -61.87 0.87
CA VAL A 98 -15.35 -62.28 -0.55
C VAL A 98 -14.65 -63.63 -0.73
N ARG A 99 -13.57 -63.91 0.01
CA ARG A 99 -12.91 -65.23 0.04
C ARG A 99 -13.82 -66.35 0.56
N GLN A 100 -14.83 -66.00 1.35
CA GLN A 100 -15.87 -66.91 1.84
C GLN A 100 -17.11 -66.90 0.93
N ASN A 101 -16.98 -66.41 -0.30
CA ASN A 101 -18.04 -66.27 -1.30
C ASN A 101 -19.25 -65.47 -0.80
N TYR A 102 -19.01 -64.32 -0.17
CA TYR A 102 -20.07 -63.38 0.20
C TYR A 102 -20.92 -62.98 -1.02
N ILE A 103 -22.24 -63.06 -0.86
CA ILE A 103 -23.23 -62.79 -1.91
C ILE A 103 -23.94 -61.47 -1.60
N LEU A 104 -23.94 -60.54 -2.55
CA LEU A 104 -24.68 -59.26 -2.46
C LEU A 104 -26.17 -59.49 -2.70
N HIS A 105 -27.04 -58.70 -2.04
CA HIS A 105 -28.48 -58.89 -2.17
C HIS A 105 -29.00 -58.71 -3.61
N ASP A 106 -28.37 -57.86 -4.40
CA ASP A 106 -28.78 -57.51 -5.77
C ASP A 106 -28.09 -58.35 -6.85
N SER A 107 -27.19 -59.26 -6.45
CA SER A 107 -26.65 -60.28 -7.36
C SER A 107 -27.74 -61.28 -7.77
N PRO A 108 -27.58 -61.99 -8.90
CA PRO A 108 -28.51 -63.05 -9.30
C PRO A 108 -28.72 -64.09 -8.19
N ASP A 109 -27.63 -64.49 -7.53
CA ASP A 109 -27.64 -65.47 -6.44
C ASP A 109 -28.39 -64.93 -5.21
N GLY A 110 -28.16 -63.67 -4.84
CA GLY A 110 -28.85 -63.01 -3.73
C GLY A 110 -30.35 -62.84 -3.98
N GLN A 111 -30.75 -62.50 -5.21
CA GLN A 111 -32.17 -62.40 -5.58
C GLN A 111 -32.85 -63.77 -5.56
N PHE A 112 -32.17 -64.81 -6.03
CA PHE A 112 -32.70 -66.17 -5.97
C PHE A 112 -32.92 -66.62 -4.52
N VAL A 113 -31.94 -66.42 -3.64
CA VAL A 113 -32.07 -66.80 -2.22
C VAL A 113 -33.22 -66.03 -1.54
N ASN A 114 -33.34 -64.72 -1.80
CA ASN A 114 -34.45 -63.94 -1.25
C ASN A 114 -35.82 -64.39 -1.79
N GLN A 115 -35.89 -64.80 -3.06
CA GLN A 115 -37.11 -65.42 -3.60
C GLN A 115 -37.43 -66.77 -2.93
N MET A 116 -36.40 -67.56 -2.60
CA MET A 116 -36.58 -68.81 -1.86
C MET A 116 -37.14 -68.58 -0.46
N LYS A 117 -36.70 -67.50 0.22
CA LYS A 117 -37.26 -67.08 1.51
C LYS A 117 -38.73 -66.70 1.42
N ASP A 118 -39.16 -66.08 0.32
CA ASP A 118 -40.57 -65.69 0.14
C ASP A 118 -41.48 -66.86 -0.27
N THR A 119 -40.90 -67.94 -0.83
CA THR A 119 -41.66 -69.07 -1.39
C THR A 119 -41.59 -70.36 -0.56
N HIS A 120 -40.58 -70.52 0.29
CA HIS A 120 -40.33 -71.71 1.12
C HIS A 120 -40.01 -71.31 2.57
N ASP A 121 -39.80 -72.27 3.47
CA ASP A 121 -39.38 -71.95 4.84
C ASP A 121 -38.00 -71.26 4.84
N VAL A 122 -37.82 -70.34 5.80
CA VAL A 122 -36.64 -69.51 5.99
C VAL A 122 -35.36 -70.35 6.16
N GLN A 123 -35.48 -71.56 6.73
CA GLN A 123 -34.36 -72.50 6.83
C GLN A 123 -33.90 -73.03 5.47
N VAL A 124 -34.84 -73.33 4.56
CA VAL A 124 -34.55 -73.79 3.19
C VAL A 124 -33.79 -72.71 2.42
N ALA A 125 -34.21 -71.44 2.57
CA ALA A 125 -33.50 -70.30 2.01
C ALA A 125 -32.09 -70.12 2.61
N GLY A 126 -31.94 -70.31 3.92
CA GLY A 126 -30.63 -70.27 4.59
C GLY A 126 -29.68 -71.38 4.12
N TYR A 127 -30.17 -72.59 3.91
CA TYR A 127 -29.40 -73.70 3.35
C TYR A 127 -29.11 -73.56 1.86
N CYS A 128 -30.01 -72.93 1.10
CA CYS A 128 -29.75 -72.53 -0.28
C CYS A 128 -28.58 -71.53 -0.34
N LEU A 129 -28.59 -70.51 0.53
CA LEU A 129 -27.49 -69.56 0.65
C LEU A 129 -26.17 -70.25 1.02
N ALA A 130 -26.21 -71.15 2.01
CA ALA A 130 -25.07 -71.95 2.43
C ALA A 130 -24.39 -72.67 1.27
N PHE A 131 -25.21 -73.29 0.41
CA PHE A 131 -24.74 -74.07 -0.72
C PHE A 131 -24.11 -73.18 -1.79
N LEU A 132 -24.75 -72.05 -2.14
CA LEU A 132 -24.21 -71.10 -3.13
C LEU A 132 -22.89 -70.47 -2.66
N MET A 133 -22.76 -70.16 -1.37
CA MET A 133 -21.52 -69.69 -0.77
C MET A 133 -20.43 -70.77 -0.64
N LYS A 134 -20.75 -72.05 -0.93
CA LYS A 134 -19.87 -73.21 -0.70
C LYS A 134 -19.42 -73.27 0.78
N ALA A 135 -20.34 -72.95 1.69
CA ALA A 135 -20.07 -72.92 3.12
C ALA A 135 -19.79 -74.32 3.67
N LYS A 136 -18.81 -74.42 4.58
CA LYS A 136 -18.47 -75.68 5.26
C LYS A 136 -19.40 -75.90 6.45
N ILE A 137 -20.66 -76.26 6.16
CA ILE A 137 -21.67 -76.59 7.17
C ILE A 137 -22.22 -78.01 6.97
N ASN A 138 -23.00 -78.51 7.92
CA ASN A 138 -23.62 -79.83 7.84
C ASN A 138 -24.86 -79.80 6.91
N PHE A 139 -25.06 -80.80 6.05
CA PHE A 139 -26.20 -80.89 5.12
C PHE A 139 -26.98 -82.21 5.28
N HIS A 140 -27.22 -82.66 6.51
CA HIS A 140 -27.90 -83.94 6.79
C HIS A 140 -29.40 -83.82 7.09
N SER A 141 -29.95 -82.63 7.26
CA SER A 141 -31.39 -82.44 7.53
C SER A 141 -32.21 -82.42 6.24
N SER A 142 -33.48 -82.82 6.30
CA SER A 142 -34.39 -82.78 5.13
C SER A 142 -34.51 -81.37 4.55
N THR A 143 -34.53 -80.33 5.40
CA THR A 143 -34.57 -78.92 4.99
C THR A 143 -33.26 -78.46 4.36
N SER A 144 -32.12 -78.99 4.81
CA SER A 144 -30.80 -78.71 4.20
C SER A 144 -30.66 -79.33 2.81
N LEU A 145 -31.17 -80.56 2.63
CA LEU A 145 -31.19 -81.23 1.33
C LEU A 145 -32.15 -80.53 0.36
N GLU A 146 -33.31 -80.06 0.84
CA GLU A 146 -34.23 -79.25 0.03
C GLU A 146 -33.60 -77.92 -0.40
N GLY A 147 -32.89 -77.23 0.51
CA GLY A 147 -32.14 -76.02 0.18
C GLY A 147 -31.06 -76.25 -0.87
N CYS A 148 -30.31 -77.36 -0.76
CA CYS A 148 -29.33 -77.77 -1.76
C CYS A 148 -29.97 -78.09 -3.11
N PHE A 149 -31.10 -78.81 -3.10
CA PHE A 149 -31.84 -79.17 -4.32
C PHE A 149 -32.23 -77.93 -5.12
N TRP A 150 -32.79 -76.92 -4.46
CA TRP A 150 -33.16 -75.67 -5.12
C TRP A 150 -31.95 -74.87 -5.61
N ALA A 151 -30.86 -74.85 -4.86
CA ALA A 151 -29.62 -74.21 -5.29
C ALA A 151 -29.02 -74.90 -6.54
N ILE A 152 -29.03 -76.24 -6.59
CA ILE A 152 -28.58 -77.02 -7.75
C ILE A 152 -29.47 -76.73 -8.98
N GLN A 153 -30.78 -76.69 -8.81
CA GLN A 153 -31.73 -76.35 -9.87
C GLN A 153 -31.49 -74.95 -10.46
N TYR A 154 -31.12 -74.01 -9.60
CA TYR A 154 -30.73 -72.65 -10.01
C TYR A 154 -29.42 -72.65 -10.81
N LEU A 155 -28.39 -73.36 -10.34
CA LEU A 155 -27.11 -73.48 -11.05
C LEU A 155 -27.25 -74.20 -12.40
N GLN A 156 -28.23 -75.10 -12.56
CA GLN A 156 -28.53 -75.77 -13.82
C GLN A 156 -29.31 -74.91 -14.83
N GLY A 157 -29.68 -73.67 -14.46
CA GLY A 157 -30.26 -72.70 -15.40
C GLY A 157 -31.75 -72.87 -15.67
N ASN A 158 -32.53 -73.42 -14.72
CA ASN A 158 -33.98 -73.51 -14.85
C ASN A 158 -34.63 -72.10 -14.92
N THR A 159 -35.89 -72.01 -15.37
CA THR A 159 -36.73 -70.80 -15.51
C THR A 159 -36.63 -69.78 -14.36
N LYS A 160 -36.35 -70.22 -13.13
CA LYS A 160 -36.12 -69.37 -11.96
C LYS A 160 -34.82 -68.54 -12.05
N THR A 161 -33.77 -69.03 -12.69
CA THR A 161 -32.50 -68.32 -12.94
C THR A 161 -32.72 -67.14 -13.88
N VAL A 162 -33.54 -67.30 -14.92
CA VAL A 162 -33.92 -66.21 -15.85
C VAL A 162 -34.70 -65.11 -15.12
N ALA A 163 -35.62 -65.48 -14.21
CA ALA A 163 -36.36 -64.52 -13.40
C ALA A 163 -35.45 -63.75 -12.42
N ALA A 164 -34.51 -64.45 -11.76
CA ALA A 164 -33.55 -63.83 -10.85
C ALA A 164 -32.61 -62.85 -11.56
N ILE A 165 -32.06 -63.26 -12.72
CA ILE A 165 -31.20 -62.40 -13.55
C ILE A 165 -31.96 -61.18 -14.06
N LYS A 166 -33.21 -61.36 -14.52
CA LYS A 166 -34.07 -60.26 -14.95
C LYS A 166 -34.27 -59.26 -13.81
N LYS A 167 -34.57 -59.75 -12.61
CA LYS A 167 -34.78 -58.89 -11.43
C LYS A 167 -33.51 -58.16 -11.02
N SER A 168 -32.33 -58.81 -11.02
CA SER A 168 -31.06 -58.12 -10.75
C SER A 168 -30.74 -57.04 -11.78
N LEU A 169 -31.09 -57.28 -13.06
CA LEU A 169 -30.92 -56.30 -14.12
C LEU A 169 -31.86 -55.10 -13.94
N GLU A 170 -33.13 -55.34 -13.59
CA GLU A 170 -34.10 -54.28 -13.28
C GLU A 170 -33.66 -53.42 -12.09
N LEU A 171 -33.12 -54.04 -11.03
CA LEU A 171 -32.56 -53.33 -9.88
C LEU A 171 -31.34 -52.49 -10.27
N THR A 172 -30.42 -53.06 -11.06
CA THR A 172 -29.25 -52.32 -11.56
C THR A 172 -29.66 -51.13 -12.42
N LYS A 173 -30.65 -51.32 -13.31
CA LYS A 173 -31.21 -50.25 -14.14
C LYS A 173 -31.79 -49.12 -13.28
N LYS A 174 -32.56 -49.47 -12.24
CA LYS A 174 -33.14 -48.49 -11.32
C LYS A 174 -32.07 -47.70 -10.55
N ASP A 175 -31.04 -48.39 -10.02
CA ASP A 175 -29.91 -47.73 -9.36
C ASP A 175 -29.18 -46.74 -10.29
N TRP A 176 -28.99 -47.13 -11.55
CA TRP A 176 -28.42 -46.25 -12.56
C TRP A 176 -29.31 -45.04 -12.88
N GLU A 177 -30.62 -45.23 -13.02
CA GLU A 177 -31.57 -44.14 -13.26
C GLU A 177 -31.60 -43.13 -12.10
N GLU A 178 -31.57 -43.62 -10.85
CA GLU A 178 -31.50 -42.78 -9.65
C GLU A 178 -30.19 -42.01 -9.58
N LYS A 179 -29.04 -42.68 -9.78
CA LYS A 179 -27.71 -42.03 -9.79
C LYS A 179 -27.59 -41.00 -10.90
N PHE A 180 -28.07 -41.32 -12.10
CA PHE A 180 -28.01 -40.39 -13.24
C PHE A 180 -28.90 -39.17 -12.99
N SER A 181 -30.11 -39.37 -12.47
CA SER A 181 -31.03 -38.27 -12.15
C SER A 181 -30.49 -37.35 -11.08
N SER A 182 -29.89 -37.91 -10.02
CA SER A 182 -29.23 -37.13 -8.96
C SER A 182 -28.03 -36.35 -9.51
N GLN A 183 -27.13 -36.99 -10.26
CA GLN A 183 -25.97 -36.30 -10.84
C GLN A 183 -26.37 -35.20 -11.81
N TYR A 184 -27.41 -35.42 -12.62
CA TYR A 184 -27.91 -34.41 -13.54
C TYR A 184 -28.53 -33.22 -12.79
N GLY A 185 -29.30 -33.47 -11.73
CA GLY A 185 -29.85 -32.44 -10.86
C GLY A 185 -28.75 -31.59 -10.20
N ASP A 186 -27.75 -32.24 -9.61
CA ASP A 186 -26.61 -31.58 -8.97
C ASP A 186 -25.82 -30.73 -9.98
N ALA A 187 -25.56 -31.27 -11.19
CA ALA A 187 -24.86 -30.55 -12.24
C ALA A 187 -25.66 -29.34 -12.75
N LYS A 188 -26.99 -29.45 -12.80
CA LYS A 188 -27.86 -28.34 -13.17
C LYS A 188 -27.83 -27.23 -12.11
N ASN A 189 -27.99 -27.58 -10.84
CA ASN A 189 -27.95 -26.63 -9.74
C ASN A 189 -26.59 -25.91 -9.67
N ASN A 190 -25.48 -26.64 -9.76
CA ASN A 190 -24.15 -26.06 -9.77
C ASN A 190 -23.93 -25.11 -10.96
N ASN A 191 -24.48 -25.43 -12.15
CA ASN A 191 -24.43 -24.51 -13.29
C ASN A 191 -25.27 -23.25 -13.08
N GLU A 192 -26.41 -23.34 -12.39
CA GLU A 192 -27.22 -22.17 -12.03
C GLU A 192 -26.50 -21.28 -11.01
N GLU A 193 -25.86 -21.87 -10.00
CA GLU A 193 -25.02 -21.16 -9.03
C GLU A 193 -23.83 -20.45 -9.70
N ILE A 194 -23.06 -21.16 -10.53
CA ILE A 194 -21.95 -20.57 -11.31
C ILE A 194 -22.43 -19.40 -12.17
N ARG A 195 -23.61 -19.50 -12.80
CA ARG A 195 -24.18 -18.41 -13.59
C ARG A 195 -24.50 -17.18 -12.73
N GLN A 196 -25.02 -17.39 -11.52
CA GLN A 196 -25.29 -16.30 -10.58
C GLN A 196 -24.00 -15.65 -10.10
N GLU A 197 -22.99 -16.44 -9.75
CA GLU A 197 -21.67 -15.93 -9.33
C GLU A 197 -20.98 -15.13 -10.43
N ILE A 198 -21.01 -15.60 -11.68
CA ILE A 198 -20.48 -14.86 -12.83
C ILE A 198 -21.24 -13.54 -13.02
N GLY A 199 -22.57 -13.54 -12.83
CA GLY A 199 -23.39 -12.33 -12.90
C GLY A 199 -22.97 -11.30 -11.85
N LEU A 200 -22.81 -11.73 -10.59
CA LEU A 200 -22.38 -10.88 -9.49
C LEU A 200 -20.95 -10.34 -9.69
N LEU A 201 -20.03 -11.20 -10.13
CA LEU A 201 -18.64 -10.81 -10.39
C LEU A 201 -18.58 -9.77 -11.51
N LYS A 202 -19.40 -9.93 -12.56
CA LYS A 202 -19.51 -8.95 -13.64
C LYS A 202 -20.01 -7.59 -13.13
N SER A 203 -21.06 -7.57 -12.30
CA SER A 203 -21.56 -6.30 -11.74
C SER A 203 -20.54 -5.62 -10.83
N GLN A 204 -19.81 -6.39 -10.01
CA GLN A 204 -18.74 -5.85 -9.17
C GLN A 204 -17.59 -5.29 -10.01
N TYR A 205 -17.24 -5.96 -11.09
CA TYR A 205 -16.22 -5.49 -12.03
C TYR A 205 -16.64 -4.19 -12.72
N GLU A 206 -17.89 -4.09 -13.18
CA GLU A 206 -18.45 -2.87 -13.78
C GLU A 206 -18.43 -1.71 -12.77
N GLU A 207 -18.83 -1.94 -11.53
CA GLU A 207 -18.78 -0.92 -10.46
C GLU A 207 -17.33 -0.48 -10.16
N LEU A 208 -16.39 -1.43 -10.07
CA LEU A 208 -14.98 -1.14 -9.83
C LEU A 208 -14.39 -0.28 -10.94
N VAL A 209 -14.71 -0.59 -12.20
CA VAL A 209 -14.26 0.20 -13.36
C VAL A 209 -14.82 1.62 -13.29
N MET A 210 -16.12 1.79 -13.01
CA MET A 210 -16.71 3.13 -12.87
C MET A 210 -16.03 3.93 -11.75
N ARG A 211 -15.89 3.34 -10.55
CA ARG A 211 -15.27 4.00 -9.39
C ARG A 211 -13.81 4.38 -9.66
N THR A 212 -13.08 3.52 -10.37
CA THR A 212 -11.68 3.76 -10.73
C THR A 212 -11.58 4.91 -11.73
N ASN A 213 -12.42 4.94 -12.76
CA ASN A 213 -12.44 6.04 -13.73
C ASN A 213 -12.80 7.37 -13.04
N GLU A 214 -13.80 7.38 -12.16
CA GLU A 214 -14.14 8.58 -11.38
C GLU A 214 -12.98 9.06 -10.49
N HIS A 215 -12.22 8.13 -9.90
CA HIS A 215 -11.04 8.47 -9.11
C HIS A 215 -9.90 9.02 -9.97
N LEU A 216 -9.67 8.45 -11.16
CA LEU A 216 -8.66 8.92 -12.11
C LEU A 216 -9.00 10.33 -12.59
N GLU A 217 -10.25 10.58 -12.99
CA GLU A 217 -10.68 11.92 -13.40
C GLU A 217 -10.50 12.96 -12.29
N LYS A 218 -10.84 12.61 -11.04
CA LYS A 218 -10.61 13.49 -9.88
C LYS A 218 -9.13 13.71 -9.61
N GLN A 219 -8.30 12.66 -9.67
CA GLN A 219 -6.86 12.79 -9.46
C GLN A 219 -6.20 13.63 -10.54
N ASP A 220 -6.58 13.45 -11.80
CA ASP A 220 -6.07 14.26 -12.91
C ASP A 220 -6.47 15.73 -12.75
N ALA A 221 -7.71 16.01 -12.36
CA ALA A 221 -8.18 17.36 -12.07
C ALA A 221 -7.40 18.00 -10.90
N ASP A 222 -7.27 17.29 -9.77
CA ASP A 222 -6.55 17.77 -8.59
C ASP A 222 -5.04 17.97 -8.85
N PHE A 223 -4.44 17.06 -9.62
CA PHE A 223 -3.02 17.12 -9.98
C PHE A 223 -2.74 18.29 -10.91
N ASN A 224 -3.57 18.48 -11.94
CA ASN A 224 -3.46 19.63 -12.84
C ASN A 224 -3.68 20.95 -12.11
N ALA A 225 -4.66 21.02 -11.19
CA ALA A 225 -4.88 22.20 -10.37
C ALA A 225 -3.67 22.53 -9.50
N LYS A 226 -3.04 21.52 -8.87
CA LYS A 226 -1.80 21.70 -8.11
C LYS A 226 -0.61 22.10 -8.96
N ILE A 227 -0.45 21.53 -10.16
CA ILE A 227 0.60 21.94 -11.09
C ILE A 227 0.45 23.42 -11.40
N GLN A 228 -0.76 23.86 -11.76
CA GLN A 228 -1.02 25.26 -12.07
C GLN A 228 -0.74 26.17 -10.87
N GLU A 229 -1.18 25.78 -9.67
CA GLU A 229 -0.90 26.52 -8.43
C GLU A 229 0.61 26.64 -8.17
N TYR A 230 1.37 25.57 -8.36
CA TYR A 230 2.83 25.60 -8.18
C TYR A 230 3.54 26.37 -9.27
N GLU A 231 3.06 26.32 -10.51
CA GLU A 231 3.61 27.11 -11.61
C GLU A 231 3.41 28.61 -11.35
N GLU A 232 2.22 29.03 -10.91
CA GLU A 232 1.95 30.41 -10.51
C GLU A 232 2.83 30.87 -9.35
N LYS A 233 2.94 30.05 -8.28
CA LYS A 233 3.80 30.35 -7.13
C LYS A 233 5.29 30.42 -7.51
N LEU A 234 5.77 29.53 -8.36
CA LEU A 234 7.16 29.54 -8.81
C LEU A 234 7.45 30.77 -9.68
N ASN A 235 6.52 31.16 -10.54
CA ASN A 235 6.65 32.37 -11.34
C ASN A 235 6.66 33.63 -10.46
N ASP A 236 5.79 33.71 -9.44
CA ASP A 236 5.80 34.80 -8.46
C ASP A 236 7.10 34.87 -7.66
N ILE A 237 7.62 33.72 -7.23
CA ILE A 237 8.93 33.62 -6.56
C ILE A 237 10.06 34.05 -7.49
N ALA A 238 10.07 33.60 -8.75
CA ALA A 238 11.09 33.97 -9.73
C ALA A 238 11.11 35.48 -9.96
N HIS A 239 9.94 36.09 -10.19
CA HIS A 239 9.79 37.54 -10.35
C HIS A 239 10.22 38.32 -9.09
N THR A 240 9.88 37.82 -7.90
CA THR A 240 10.31 38.43 -6.62
C THR A 240 11.82 38.29 -6.41
N TYR A 241 12.41 37.16 -6.79
CA TYR A 241 13.83 36.87 -6.62
C TYR A 241 14.71 37.74 -7.53
N ASP A 242 14.34 37.90 -8.81
CA ASP A 242 15.06 38.76 -9.75
C ASP A 242 15.07 40.22 -9.29
N ASN A 243 13.93 40.72 -8.79
CA ASN A 243 13.85 42.06 -8.20
C ASN A 243 14.71 42.19 -6.93
N LYS A 244 14.76 41.15 -6.09
CA LYS A 244 15.55 41.13 -4.85
C LYS A 244 17.06 41.15 -5.12
N LEU A 245 17.54 40.47 -6.16
CA LEU A 245 18.97 40.39 -6.48
C LEU A 245 19.56 41.74 -6.91
N ALA A 246 18.84 42.49 -7.76
CA ALA A 246 19.25 43.81 -8.22
C ALA A 246 19.26 44.85 -7.08
N LEU A 247 18.28 44.80 -6.18
CA LEU A 247 18.14 45.74 -5.07
C LEU A 247 19.11 45.44 -3.92
N GLN A 248 19.39 44.16 -3.64
CA GLN A 248 20.35 43.77 -2.61
C GLN A 248 21.79 44.20 -2.98
N SER A 249 22.16 44.14 -4.26
CA SER A 249 23.42 44.69 -4.76
C SER A 249 23.52 46.21 -4.50
N SER A 250 22.43 46.93 -4.73
CA SER A 250 22.35 48.38 -4.50
C SER A 250 22.46 48.75 -3.02
N VAL A 251 21.80 47.99 -2.11
CA VAL A 251 21.95 48.17 -0.66
C VAL A 251 23.41 48.00 -0.25
N ASN A 252 24.06 46.92 -0.68
CA ASN A 252 25.45 46.65 -0.34
C ASN A 252 26.40 47.79 -0.79
N TYR A 253 26.20 48.33 -1.98
CA TYR A 253 26.98 49.45 -2.50
C TYR A 253 26.85 50.71 -1.63
N TRP A 254 25.61 51.14 -1.34
CA TRP A 254 25.38 52.37 -0.56
C TRP A 254 25.76 52.21 0.91
N THR A 255 25.60 51.01 1.49
CA THR A 255 26.09 50.69 2.83
C THR A 255 27.63 50.76 2.89
N GLY A 256 28.33 50.26 1.87
CA GLY A 256 29.78 50.41 1.74
C GLY A 256 30.20 51.88 1.64
N LYS A 257 29.53 52.66 0.80
CA LYS A 257 29.82 54.09 0.59
C LYS A 257 29.56 54.93 1.85
N LYS A 258 28.46 54.66 2.57
CA LYS A 258 28.17 55.23 3.90
C LYS A 258 29.30 54.94 4.89
N GLY A 259 29.81 53.71 4.91
CA GLY A 259 30.94 53.33 5.75
C GLY A 259 32.22 54.12 5.44
N SER A 260 32.52 54.33 4.16
CA SER A 260 33.68 55.10 3.70
C SER A 260 33.60 56.58 4.11
N HIS A 261 32.49 57.26 3.81
CA HIS A 261 32.31 58.67 4.18
C HIS A 261 32.32 58.89 5.69
N LYS A 262 31.80 57.94 6.49
CA LYS A 262 31.89 58.00 7.96
C LYS A 262 33.35 58.01 8.44
N LYS A 263 34.20 57.15 7.88
CA LYS A 263 35.62 57.08 8.26
C LYS A 263 36.35 58.37 7.90
N ILE A 264 36.14 58.89 6.68
CA ILE A 264 36.73 60.15 6.23
C ILE A 264 36.25 61.31 7.09
N MET A 265 34.95 61.40 7.37
CA MET A 265 34.36 62.43 8.23
C MET A 265 34.95 62.42 9.64
N ILE A 266 35.09 61.25 10.28
CA ILE A 266 35.71 61.13 11.62
C ILE A 266 37.17 61.57 11.56
N SER A 267 37.94 61.11 10.56
CA SER A 267 39.35 61.46 10.41
C SER A 267 39.56 62.97 10.20
N VAL A 268 38.78 63.57 9.29
CA VAL A 268 38.85 65.02 9.00
C VAL A 268 38.34 65.83 10.19
N GLY A 269 37.32 65.36 10.90
CA GLY A 269 36.79 66.02 12.10
C GLY A 269 37.82 66.09 13.22
N ILE A 270 38.47 64.96 13.53
CA ILE A 270 39.57 64.91 14.50
C ILE A 270 40.73 65.82 14.06
N GLY A 271 41.13 65.73 12.78
CA GLY A 271 42.19 66.59 12.22
C GLY A 271 41.86 68.09 12.31
N THR A 272 40.61 68.47 12.04
CA THR A 272 40.14 69.86 12.14
C THR A 272 40.16 70.35 13.59
N LEU A 273 39.79 69.51 14.55
CA LEU A 273 39.83 69.86 15.97
C LEU A 273 41.27 70.08 16.45
N ILE A 274 42.20 69.20 16.08
CA ILE A 274 43.63 69.36 16.38
C ILE A 274 44.15 70.65 15.74
N LEU A 275 43.83 70.90 14.46
CA LEU A 275 44.27 72.10 13.75
C LEU A 275 43.71 73.39 14.38
N ALA A 276 42.46 73.39 14.83
CA ALA A 276 41.84 74.51 15.53
C ALA A 276 42.51 74.75 16.89
N CYS A 277 42.81 73.69 17.64
CA CYS A 277 43.55 73.79 18.91
C CYS A 277 44.98 74.30 18.70
N LEU A 278 45.69 73.85 17.66
CA LEU A 278 47.03 74.34 17.32
C LEU A 278 47.01 75.80 16.88
N THR A 279 46.03 76.19 16.06
CA THR A 279 45.90 77.58 15.58
C THR A 279 45.53 78.51 16.74
N GLY A 280 44.52 78.16 17.53
CA GLY A 280 44.07 78.96 18.68
C GLY A 280 45.08 78.98 19.82
N GLY A 281 45.62 77.81 20.20
CA GLY A 281 46.64 77.69 21.24
C GLY A 281 47.96 78.35 20.85
N GLY A 282 48.40 78.17 19.60
CA GLY A 282 49.57 78.84 19.04
C GLY A 282 49.42 80.36 18.99
N PHE A 283 48.22 80.85 18.67
CA PHE A 283 47.92 82.28 18.73
C PHE A 283 47.95 82.85 20.15
N VAL A 284 47.34 82.16 21.13
CA VAL A 284 47.38 82.58 22.55
C VAL A 284 48.80 82.56 23.10
N TRP A 285 49.58 81.53 22.80
CA TRP A 285 50.98 81.43 23.20
C TRP A 285 51.83 82.55 22.59
N ALA A 286 51.72 82.79 21.28
CA ALA A 286 52.42 83.86 20.59
C ALA A 286 52.01 85.25 21.12
N ALA A 287 50.72 85.46 21.42
CA ALA A 287 50.22 86.71 22.01
C ALA A 287 50.77 86.94 23.43
N TYR A 288 50.88 85.89 24.25
CA TYR A 288 51.46 85.96 25.58
C TYR A 288 52.94 86.37 25.54
N GLU A 289 53.74 85.76 24.65
CA GLU A 289 55.16 86.08 24.49
C GLU A 289 55.37 87.52 23.99
N LEU A 290 54.49 87.99 23.11
CA LEU A 290 54.54 89.36 22.57
C LEU A 290 54.13 90.43 23.60
N LEU A 291 53.17 90.15 24.48
CA LEU A 291 52.68 91.07 25.51
C LEU A 291 53.67 91.28 26.66
N GLN A 292 54.71 90.43 26.77
CA GLN A 292 55.78 90.59 27.76
C GLN A 292 56.86 91.61 27.34
N GLU A 293 56.95 91.96 26.05
CA GLU A 293 57.87 92.99 25.57
C GLU A 293 57.22 94.38 25.57
N THR A 294 58.03 95.44 25.81
CA THR A 294 57.54 96.83 25.71
C THR A 294 57.18 97.12 24.26
N ILE A 295 55.93 97.51 23.99
CA ILE A 295 55.32 97.68 22.66
C ILE A 295 56.19 98.51 21.68
N ALA A 296 57.03 99.41 22.18
CA ALA A 296 57.94 100.23 21.39
C ALA A 296 59.14 99.48 20.75
N GLN A 297 59.46 98.24 21.16
CA GLN A 297 60.64 97.49 20.70
C GLN A 297 60.30 96.25 19.84
N VAL A 298 59.03 95.96 19.61
CA VAL A 298 58.62 94.79 18.82
C VAL A 298 58.89 95.05 17.33
N PRO A 299 59.72 94.23 16.65
CA PRO A 299 59.99 94.43 15.24
C PRO A 299 58.76 94.10 14.39
N LEU A 300 58.39 95.00 13.47
CA LEU A 300 57.17 94.96 12.65
C LEU A 300 56.98 93.62 11.89
N TRP A 301 58.08 92.97 11.49
CA TRP A 301 58.03 91.71 10.76
C TRP A 301 57.49 90.54 11.60
N LYS A 302 57.72 90.52 12.92
CA LYS A 302 57.18 89.47 13.82
C LYS A 302 55.65 89.55 13.92
N LEU A 303 55.11 90.77 14.00
CA LEU A 303 53.67 91.03 13.95
C LEU A 303 53.05 90.59 12.62
N GLY A 304 53.72 90.89 11.50
CA GLY A 304 53.29 90.47 10.16
C GLY A 304 53.23 88.94 10.01
N VAL A 305 54.25 88.23 10.50
CA VAL A 305 54.30 86.76 10.48
C VAL A 305 53.21 86.15 11.37
N MET A 306 52.96 86.71 12.56
CA MET A 306 51.89 86.25 13.46
C MET A 306 50.50 86.39 12.82
N LEU A 307 50.20 87.54 12.22
CA LEU A 307 48.94 87.76 11.50
C LEU A 307 48.81 86.84 10.29
N ALA A 308 49.89 86.61 9.54
CA ALA A 308 49.91 85.69 8.40
C ALA A 308 49.62 84.24 8.82
N ILE A 309 50.29 83.73 9.86
CA ILE A 309 50.09 82.37 10.38
C ILE A 309 48.68 82.20 10.94
N SER A 310 48.17 83.18 11.70
CA SER A 310 46.81 83.13 12.26
C SER A 310 45.74 83.14 11.17
N SER A 311 45.87 84.05 10.20
CA SER A 311 44.94 84.13 9.06
C SER A 311 44.97 82.86 8.22
N PHE A 312 46.16 82.32 7.97
CA PHE A 312 46.34 81.07 7.24
C PHE A 312 45.79 79.86 8.01
N GLY A 313 46.00 79.78 9.32
CA GLY A 313 45.45 78.72 10.18
C GLY A 313 43.93 78.73 10.26
N VAL A 314 43.32 79.92 10.36
CA VAL A 314 41.85 80.09 10.30
C VAL A 314 41.32 79.67 8.92
N TRP A 315 42.00 80.06 7.84
CA TRP A 315 41.65 79.64 6.49
C TRP A 315 41.73 78.12 6.31
N LEU A 316 42.80 77.48 6.80
CA LEU A 316 42.99 76.03 6.71
C LEU A 316 41.98 75.26 7.57
N THR A 317 41.62 75.79 8.74
CA THR A 317 40.56 75.24 9.60
C THR A 317 39.20 75.35 8.91
N ARG A 318 38.91 76.49 8.28
CA ARG A 318 37.68 76.68 7.49
C ARG A 318 37.62 75.71 6.31
N LEU A 319 38.73 75.50 5.59
CA LEU A 319 38.80 74.53 4.50
C LEU A 319 38.56 73.10 4.98
N SER A 320 39.15 72.72 6.12
CA SER A 320 38.96 71.39 6.70
C SER A 320 37.52 71.17 7.20
N ALA A 321 36.91 72.18 7.82
CA ALA A 321 35.50 72.15 8.22
C ALA A 321 34.55 72.02 7.03
N LYS A 322 34.87 72.67 5.90
CA LYS A 322 34.13 72.52 4.63
C LYS A 322 34.17 71.09 4.11
N ILE A 323 35.33 70.43 4.13
CA ILE A 323 35.49 69.01 3.74
C ILE A 323 34.73 68.08 4.69
N PHE A 324 34.72 68.38 5.98
CA PHE A 324 33.93 67.65 6.99
C PHE A 324 32.43 67.73 6.69
N ILE A 325 31.90 68.94 6.48
CA ILE A 325 30.47 69.16 6.16
C ILE A 325 30.09 68.45 4.87
N SER A 326 30.95 68.47 3.85
CA SER A 326 30.73 67.75 2.59
C SER A 326 30.61 66.23 2.81
N ASN A 327 31.52 65.63 3.57
CA ASN A 327 31.45 64.19 3.87
C ASN A 327 30.28 63.84 4.79
N LEU A 328 29.87 64.74 5.69
CA LEU A 328 28.67 64.57 6.51
C LEU A 328 27.41 64.53 5.63
N HIS A 329 27.27 65.44 4.65
CA HIS A 329 26.15 65.41 3.70
C HIS A 329 26.15 64.12 2.86
N LEU A 330 27.29 63.67 2.35
CA LEU A 330 27.40 62.43 1.59
C LEU A 330 27.10 61.19 2.43
N TRP A 331 27.46 61.21 3.71
CA TRP A 331 27.10 60.17 4.66
C TRP A 331 25.59 60.12 4.93
N THR A 332 24.96 61.28 5.15
CA THR A 332 23.51 61.41 5.36
C THR A 332 22.75 60.96 4.11
N ASP A 333 23.12 61.44 2.92
CA ASP A 333 22.53 61.04 1.63
C ASP A 333 22.64 59.52 1.41
N SER A 334 23.82 58.93 1.64
CA SER A 334 24.00 57.47 1.54
C SER A 334 23.15 56.71 2.57
N SER A 335 22.98 57.26 3.77
CA SER A 335 22.14 56.66 4.83
C SER A 335 20.66 56.71 4.50
N GLU A 336 20.17 57.84 4.00
CA GLU A 336 18.79 58.02 3.56
C GLU A 336 18.45 57.08 2.42
N ARG A 337 19.34 56.92 1.44
CA ARG A 337 19.18 55.97 0.34
C ARG A 337 19.12 54.51 0.82
N VAL A 338 19.97 54.11 1.76
CA VAL A 338 19.91 52.75 2.33
C VAL A 338 18.56 52.49 3.00
N THR A 339 18.08 53.43 3.84
CA THR A 339 16.79 53.31 4.49
C THR A 339 15.65 53.25 3.46
N MET A 340 15.67 54.11 2.45
CA MET A 340 14.65 54.13 1.38
C MET A 340 14.59 52.81 0.61
N ILE A 341 15.74 52.23 0.23
CA ILE A 341 15.77 50.93 -0.47
C ILE A 341 15.25 49.81 0.44
N GLN A 342 15.61 49.82 1.73
CA GLN A 342 15.14 48.83 2.69
C GLN A 342 13.63 48.93 2.95
N THR A 343 13.09 50.15 3.07
CA THR A 343 11.65 50.39 3.17
C THR A 343 10.92 49.94 1.92
N TYR A 344 11.46 50.24 0.73
CA TYR A 344 10.91 49.76 -0.55
C TYR A 344 10.88 48.22 -0.60
N LEU A 345 11.97 47.56 -0.18
CA LEU A 345 12.03 46.09 -0.12
C LEU A 345 11.04 45.49 0.89
N ALA A 346 10.80 46.16 2.01
CA ALA A 346 9.81 45.73 3.00
C ALA A 346 8.38 45.80 2.43
N LEU A 347 8.03 46.91 1.76
CA LEU A 347 6.72 47.09 1.11
C LEU A 347 6.48 46.09 -0.03
N LEU A 348 7.52 45.81 -0.82
CA LEU A 348 7.45 44.82 -1.91
C LEU A 348 7.22 43.41 -1.39
N ARG A 349 7.78 43.06 -0.21
CA ARG A 349 7.58 41.75 0.44
C ARG A 349 6.17 41.57 1.01
N GLU A 350 5.51 42.64 1.44
CA GLU A 350 4.17 42.60 2.04
C GLU A 350 3.04 42.66 0.98
N GLY A 351 3.40 42.56 -0.31
CA GLY A 351 2.45 42.63 -1.43
C GLY A 351 1.88 44.03 -1.69
N SER A 352 2.36 45.04 -0.95
CA SER A 352 1.96 46.46 -1.07
C SER A 352 3.03 47.27 -1.78
N GLY A 353 3.60 46.70 -2.84
CA GLY A 353 4.62 47.36 -3.66
C GLY A 353 4.04 48.60 -4.39
N PRO A 354 4.83 49.69 -4.55
CA PRO A 354 4.40 50.86 -5.33
C PRO A 354 4.06 50.49 -6.77
N LYS A 355 3.04 51.13 -7.35
CA LYS A 355 2.64 50.93 -8.77
C LYS A 355 3.78 51.33 -9.71
N ASP A 356 3.78 50.85 -10.96
CA ASP A 356 4.88 51.09 -11.91
C ASP A 356 5.26 52.59 -12.08
N ASP A 357 4.28 53.50 -12.03
CA ASP A 357 4.52 54.95 -12.08
C ASP A 357 5.26 55.46 -10.83
N GLU A 358 4.94 54.93 -9.66
CA GLU A 358 5.58 55.26 -8.37
C GLU A 358 6.97 54.62 -8.27
N ARG A 359 7.15 53.43 -8.87
CA ARG A 359 8.44 52.75 -8.99
C ARG A 359 9.43 53.58 -9.79
N GLN A 360 9.02 54.18 -10.90
CA GLN A 360 9.88 55.06 -11.69
C GLN A 360 10.33 56.29 -10.89
N LEU A 361 9.43 56.90 -10.12
CA LEU A 361 9.72 58.05 -9.25
C LEU A 361 10.74 57.69 -8.15
N ILE A 362 10.56 56.54 -7.50
CA ILE A 362 11.46 56.04 -6.45
C ILE A 362 12.85 55.73 -7.03
N LEU A 363 12.91 55.06 -8.19
CA LEU A 363 14.18 54.76 -8.86
C LEU A 363 14.92 56.03 -9.30
N GLN A 364 14.22 57.01 -9.87
CA GLN A 364 14.83 58.31 -10.23
C GLN A 364 15.39 59.05 -9.00
N THR A 365 14.68 58.98 -7.88
CA THR A 365 15.15 59.58 -6.62
C THR A 365 16.39 58.86 -6.08
N LEU A 366 16.43 57.52 -6.18
CA LEU A 366 17.54 56.67 -5.75
C LEU A 366 18.81 56.83 -6.58
N PHE A 367 18.67 57.00 -7.89
CA PHE A 367 19.78 57.12 -8.85
C PHE A 367 20.19 58.58 -9.15
N ARG A 368 19.57 59.58 -8.52
CA ARG A 368 19.97 60.97 -8.71
C ARG A 368 21.44 61.17 -8.29
N PRO A 369 22.28 61.83 -9.10
CA PRO A 369 23.63 62.20 -8.70
C PRO A 369 23.59 63.04 -7.43
N SER A 370 24.39 62.66 -6.41
CA SER A 370 24.54 63.47 -5.21
C SER A 370 25.09 64.84 -5.59
N ALA A 371 24.39 65.92 -5.23
CA ALA A 371 24.81 67.27 -5.55
C ALA A 371 26.04 67.64 -4.71
N THR A 372 27.24 67.37 -5.23
CA THR A 372 28.49 67.87 -4.64
C THR A 372 28.67 69.32 -5.06
N GLY A 373 28.03 70.25 -4.36
CA GLY A 373 28.18 71.69 -4.60
C GLY A 373 29.50 72.28 -4.11
N PHE A 374 30.64 71.59 -4.29
CA PHE A 374 31.89 71.95 -3.59
C PHE A 374 33.12 72.20 -4.46
N VAL A 375 32.98 72.31 -5.78
CA VAL A 375 34.08 72.82 -6.63
C VAL A 375 33.52 73.89 -7.55
N HIS A 376 33.18 75.04 -6.97
CA HIS A 376 33.28 76.32 -7.69
C HIS A 376 34.27 77.18 -6.88
N GLU A 377 35.22 77.74 -7.61
CA GLU A 377 36.45 78.36 -7.16
C GLU A 377 36.22 79.48 -6.14
N GLU A 378 36.85 79.37 -4.98
CA GLU A 378 37.22 80.54 -4.17
C GLU A 378 38.65 80.34 -3.68
N GLY A 379 39.60 80.61 -4.58
CA GLY A 379 41.00 80.87 -4.19
C GLY A 379 41.10 82.17 -3.40
N PRO A 380 42.18 82.41 -2.63
CA PRO A 380 42.30 83.60 -1.80
C PRO A 380 42.22 84.85 -2.67
N THR A 381 41.15 85.63 -2.50
CA THR A 381 40.96 86.92 -3.15
C THR A 381 42.09 87.85 -2.72
N GLY A 382 42.91 88.31 -3.68
CA GLY A 382 43.92 89.35 -3.44
C GLY A 382 45.19 89.30 -4.29
N PHE A 383 45.60 88.14 -4.84
CA PHE A 383 46.85 88.08 -5.62
C PHE A 383 46.70 88.52 -7.09
N HIS A 384 45.57 88.20 -7.73
CA HIS A 384 45.35 88.54 -9.14
C HIS A 384 45.13 90.04 -9.38
N GLU A 385 44.56 90.76 -8.41
CA GLU A 385 44.31 92.20 -8.52
C GLU A 385 45.61 93.03 -8.45
N ILE A 386 46.56 92.61 -7.62
CA ILE A 386 47.87 93.28 -7.46
C ILE A 386 48.75 93.07 -8.71
N LEU A 387 48.64 91.91 -9.36
CA LEU A 387 49.33 91.61 -10.62
C LEU A 387 48.76 92.42 -11.79
N ALA A 388 47.44 92.58 -11.87
CA ALA A 388 46.79 93.39 -12.89
C ALA A 388 47.17 94.88 -12.79
N GLN A 389 47.32 95.40 -11.56
CA GLN A 389 47.64 96.82 -11.34
C GLN A 389 49.09 97.18 -11.69
N LYS A 390 50.02 96.22 -11.69
CA LYS A 390 51.44 96.45 -11.99
C LYS A 390 51.82 96.25 -13.46
N LEU A 391 50.93 95.62 -14.25
CA LEU A 391 51.10 95.40 -15.69
C LEU A 391 50.51 96.52 -16.57
N MET A 392 49.79 97.48 -16.01
CA MET A 392 49.22 98.64 -16.71
C MET A 392 49.95 99.98 -16.38
N LYS A 393 51.25 99.95 -16.13
CA LYS A 393 52.05 101.18 -15.97
C LYS A 393 53.20 101.26 -16.94
#